data_AF-A0A2D6PXX2-F1
#
_entry.id   AF-A0A2D6PXX2-F1
#
_cell.length_a   1.000
_cell.length_b   1.000
_cell.length_c   1.000
_cell.angle_alpha   90.00
_cell.angle_beta   90.00
_cell.angle_gamma   90.00
#
_symmetry.space_group_name_H-M   'P 1'
#
loop_
_entity.id
_entity.type
_entity.pdbx_description
1 polymer ?
#
loop_
_entity_poly.entity_id
_entity_poly.type
_entity_poly.pdbx_seq_one_letter_code
_entity_poly.pdbx_strand_id
1 'polypeptide(L)'
;MDHLGHGLALDHPIFNSPHATSFDHVQKARPKQYEGLKSPLHPKGVPETYRLVLFEKDKPDGWNPTIVSHEGYFTDIPGFENLAEGNSSKMLGSLSLARQGRYFYWGYSADPARLTAGARMTLLNVIHYMHWNRNSLTVPFVCRTRKILWVYTRLGRDTGYKRGVEEHFPNSLLPDLRKTYTPSFEGASTWVDKYLPYVFSGKEPRHRNARYKNLYEVDSDAMALGTPNDSRKSLERWIRLARGAAGEDRGRARRCLERYVHPDIRPEDGDWEKWYARQRGRIAFIESSGFWWQESPVVLEREAAAKVR
;
A
#
# COMPACT_ATOMS: atom_id res chain seq x y z
N MET A 1 14.32 15.44 -4.52
CA MET A 1 13.07 15.62 -5.27
C MET A 1 13.09 17.06 -5.77
N ASP A 2 12.52 17.36 -6.94
CA ASP A 2 12.12 18.75 -7.18
C ASP A 2 10.90 18.97 -6.27
N HIS A 3 10.80 20.09 -5.55
CA HIS A 3 9.78 20.39 -4.52
C HIS A 3 8.36 20.59 -5.10
N LEU A 4 8.02 19.71 -6.02
CA LEU A 4 6.91 19.75 -6.94
C LEU A 4 6.02 18.52 -6.67
N GLY A 5 4.72 18.78 -6.57
CA GLY A 5 3.70 17.74 -6.54
C GLY A 5 2.95 17.66 -7.87
N HIS A 6 2.28 16.55 -8.10
CA HIS A 6 1.25 16.39 -9.13
C HIS A 6 0.12 15.54 -8.57
N GLY A 7 -0.98 15.38 -9.32
CA GLY A 7 -2.13 14.59 -8.88
C GLY A 7 -2.59 15.04 -7.50
N LEU A 8 -3.32 16.16 -7.40
CA LEU A 8 -3.83 16.66 -6.12
C LEU A 8 -5.31 16.28 -6.00
N ALA A 9 -5.71 15.77 -4.84
CA ALA A 9 -7.11 15.58 -4.47
C ALA A 9 -7.73 16.94 -4.07
N LEU A 10 -7.87 17.86 -5.02
CA LEU A 10 -8.23 19.27 -4.77
C LEU A 10 -9.63 19.46 -4.16
N ASP A 11 -10.47 18.43 -4.15
CA ASP A 11 -11.76 18.41 -3.45
C ASP A 11 -11.62 18.13 -1.94
N HIS A 12 -10.48 17.64 -1.50
CA HIS A 12 -10.25 17.29 -0.10
C HIS A 12 -10.20 18.55 0.81
N PRO A 13 -10.68 18.48 2.07
CA PRO A 13 -10.70 19.62 2.98
C PRO A 13 -9.36 20.31 3.19
N ILE A 14 -8.24 19.58 3.14
CA ILE A 14 -6.90 20.17 3.33
C ILE A 14 -6.55 21.23 2.28
N PHE A 15 -7.23 21.25 1.13
CA PHE A 15 -7.01 22.24 0.08
C PHE A 15 -8.04 23.38 0.10
N ASN A 16 -9.07 23.30 0.94
CA ASN A 16 -10.22 24.20 0.86
C ASN A 16 -10.69 24.78 2.20
N SER A 17 -10.32 24.18 3.34
CA SER A 17 -10.87 24.55 4.64
C SER A 17 -9.87 24.37 5.78
N PRO A 18 -9.77 25.35 6.71
CA PRO A 18 -10.53 26.60 6.77
C PRO A 18 -10.05 27.67 5.78
N HIS A 19 -8.91 27.47 5.12
CA HIS A 19 -8.36 28.43 4.15
C HIS A 19 -8.43 27.86 2.74
N ALA A 20 -8.95 28.64 1.79
CA ALA A 20 -8.84 28.30 0.38
C ALA A 20 -7.37 28.30 -0.04
N THR A 21 -6.95 27.26 -0.77
CA THR A 21 -5.57 27.15 -1.28
C THR A 21 -5.53 27.44 -2.77
N SER A 22 -4.47 28.11 -3.22
CA SER A 22 -4.16 28.30 -4.63
C SER A 22 -2.67 28.06 -4.83
N PHE A 23 -2.33 27.40 -5.93
CA PHE A 23 -0.98 26.95 -6.20
C PHE A 23 -0.46 27.49 -7.51
N ASP A 24 0.76 28.02 -7.45
CA ASP A 24 1.58 28.19 -8.64
C ASP A 24 1.91 26.81 -9.21
N HIS A 25 1.93 26.72 -10.54
CA HIS A 25 2.24 25.48 -11.22
C HIS A 25 3.04 25.74 -12.49
N VAL A 26 3.83 24.74 -12.87
CA VAL A 26 4.46 24.67 -14.19
C VAL A 26 3.84 23.52 -14.96
N GLN A 27 3.60 23.74 -16.26
CA GLN A 27 3.22 22.65 -17.15
C GLN A 27 4.47 21.97 -17.69
N LYS A 28 4.48 20.64 -17.69
CA LYS A 28 5.54 19.84 -18.31
C LYS A 28 4.95 18.78 -19.20
N ALA A 29 5.68 18.42 -20.25
CA ALA A 29 5.44 17.20 -20.98
C ALA A 29 5.59 15.99 -20.04
N ARG A 30 4.70 15.01 -20.21
CA ARG A 30 4.75 13.73 -19.50
C ARG A 30 6.04 13.00 -19.85
N PRO A 31 6.84 12.58 -18.87
CA PRO A 31 7.98 11.72 -19.12
C PRO A 31 7.56 10.43 -19.81
N LYS A 32 8.36 9.92 -20.76
CA LYS A 32 8.05 8.70 -21.51
C LYS A 32 7.75 7.51 -20.58
N GLN A 33 8.45 7.40 -19.45
CA GLN A 33 8.21 6.34 -18.47
C GLN A 33 6.82 6.38 -17.81
N TYR A 34 6.05 7.46 -17.94
CA TYR A 34 4.68 7.56 -17.42
C TYR A 34 3.62 7.23 -18.47
N GLU A 35 4.04 6.83 -19.67
CA GLU A 35 3.12 6.42 -20.72
C GLU A 35 2.30 5.18 -20.34
N GLY A 36 0.97 5.33 -20.39
CA GLY A 36 0.03 4.26 -20.02
C GLY A 36 0.01 3.90 -18.52
N LEU A 37 0.87 4.52 -17.70
CA LEU A 37 0.89 4.30 -16.26
C LEU A 37 -0.28 5.01 -15.59
N LYS A 38 -0.81 4.37 -14.54
CA LYS A 38 -1.91 4.86 -13.71
C LYS A 38 -1.44 4.96 -12.27
N SER A 39 -1.97 5.93 -11.55
CA SER A 39 -1.85 6.07 -10.10
C SER A 39 -3.23 6.32 -9.48
N PRO A 40 -3.37 6.29 -8.15
CA PRO A 40 -4.66 6.61 -7.52
C PRO A 40 -5.20 7.99 -7.95
N LEU A 41 -4.34 8.99 -8.14
CA LEU A 41 -4.74 10.35 -8.56
C LEU A 41 -4.66 10.56 -10.09
N HIS A 42 -4.20 9.55 -10.83
CA HIS A 42 -4.29 9.45 -12.29
C HIS A 42 -4.86 8.09 -12.74
N PRO A 43 -6.13 7.76 -12.41
CA PRO A 43 -6.70 6.43 -12.68
C PRO A 43 -6.91 6.15 -14.18
N LYS A 44 -7.01 7.20 -15.00
CA LYS A 44 -7.08 7.14 -16.47
C LYS A 44 -5.72 7.32 -17.14
N GLY A 45 -4.66 7.44 -16.35
CA GLY A 45 -3.30 7.71 -16.80
C GLY A 45 -2.95 9.20 -16.79
N VAL A 46 -1.66 9.49 -16.93
CA VAL A 46 -1.14 10.87 -16.98
C VAL A 46 -1.34 11.43 -18.39
N PRO A 47 -1.93 12.63 -18.54
CA PRO A 47 -2.05 13.31 -19.83
C PRO A 47 -0.68 13.66 -20.42
N GLU A 48 -0.60 13.92 -21.73
CA GLU A 48 0.65 14.26 -22.42
C GLU A 48 1.36 15.49 -21.84
N THR A 49 0.60 16.41 -21.26
CA THR A 49 1.10 17.51 -20.45
C THR A 49 0.38 17.50 -19.11
N TYR A 50 1.14 17.69 -18.02
CA TYR A 50 0.59 17.66 -16.67
C TYR A 50 1.14 18.82 -15.83
N ARG A 51 0.34 19.25 -14.85
CA ARG A 51 0.67 20.35 -13.96
C ARG A 51 1.52 19.84 -12.80
N LEU A 52 2.64 20.50 -12.59
CA LEU A 52 3.48 20.35 -11.42
C LEU A 52 3.27 21.54 -10.49
N VAL A 53 2.68 21.29 -9.33
CA VAL A 53 2.38 22.27 -8.29
C VAL A 53 3.62 22.55 -7.45
N LEU A 54 3.90 23.82 -7.18
CA LEU A 54 5.03 24.25 -6.34
C LEU A 54 4.61 24.28 -4.87
N PHE A 55 5.21 23.40 -4.06
CA PHE A 55 5.05 23.45 -2.60
C PHE A 55 6.11 24.30 -1.92
N GLU A 56 7.32 24.38 -2.48
CA GLU A 56 8.40 25.26 -2.02
C GLU A 56 8.87 26.17 -3.17
N LYS A 57 9.28 27.38 -2.84
CA LYS A 57 9.67 28.44 -3.79
C LYS A 57 10.96 28.11 -4.54
N ASP A 58 11.89 27.47 -3.85
CA ASP A 58 13.27 27.25 -4.27
C ASP A 58 13.75 25.89 -3.79
N LYS A 59 14.92 25.43 -4.27
CA LYS A 59 15.65 24.32 -3.66
C LYS A 59 16.51 24.90 -2.53
N PRO A 60 16.61 24.23 -1.37
CA PRO A 60 17.39 24.74 -0.26
C PRO A 60 18.88 24.70 -0.60
N ASP A 61 19.62 25.63 -0.02
CA ASP A 61 21.07 25.57 -0.02
C ASP A 61 21.53 24.38 0.84
N GLY A 62 22.21 23.41 0.21
CA GLY A 62 22.72 22.21 0.88
C GLY A 62 21.76 21.02 0.91
N TRP A 63 21.97 20.12 1.88
CA TRP A 63 21.23 18.85 1.97
C TRP A 63 19.90 19.02 2.71
N ASN A 64 18.80 18.87 1.98
CA ASN A 64 17.46 18.82 2.55
C ASN A 64 16.65 17.71 1.90
N PRO A 65 16.57 16.53 2.54
CA PRO A 65 15.89 15.40 1.95
C PRO A 65 14.39 15.61 2.12
N THR A 66 13.72 16.12 1.09
CA THR A 66 12.31 15.77 0.85
C THR A 66 12.20 14.25 0.91
N ILE A 67 11.30 13.73 1.72
CA ILE A 67 11.11 12.29 1.84
C ILE A 67 10.15 11.88 0.73
N VAL A 68 10.37 10.70 0.13
CA VAL A 68 9.40 10.05 -0.75
C VAL A 68 8.92 8.79 -0.06
N SER A 69 7.61 8.67 0.12
CA SER A 69 6.98 7.41 0.53
C SER A 69 6.42 6.69 -0.68
N HIS A 70 6.80 5.43 -0.88
CA HIS A 70 6.31 4.64 -2.00
C HIS A 70 4.90 4.14 -1.72
N GLU A 71 3.99 4.21 -2.69
CA GLU A 71 2.59 3.81 -2.51
C GLU A 71 2.39 2.28 -2.40
N GLY A 72 3.47 1.52 -2.27
CA GLY A 72 3.46 0.05 -2.20
C GLY A 72 3.56 -0.51 -0.79
N TYR A 73 3.55 0.32 0.25
CA TYR A 73 3.82 -0.15 1.60
C TYR A 73 2.61 -0.12 2.54
N PHE A 74 1.74 0.89 2.50
CA PHE A 74 0.66 1.03 3.49
C PHE A 74 -0.64 1.61 2.91
N THR A 75 -0.79 1.57 1.58
CA THR A 75 -1.95 2.14 0.88
C THR A 75 -3.12 1.17 0.75
N ASP A 76 -2.92 -0.09 1.16
CA ASP A 76 -3.93 -1.15 1.21
C ASP A 76 -4.83 -1.06 2.45
N ILE A 77 -4.51 -0.18 3.40
CA ILE A 77 -5.28 0.02 4.62
C ILE A 77 -6.58 0.79 4.31
N PRO A 78 -7.77 0.27 4.67
CA PRO A 78 -9.01 1.01 4.53
C PRO A 78 -8.95 2.37 5.23
N GLY A 79 -9.44 3.41 4.55
CA GLY A 79 -9.39 4.79 5.07
C GLY A 79 -8.04 5.49 4.87
N PHE A 80 -7.08 4.85 4.19
CA PHE A 80 -5.89 5.53 3.69
C PHE A 80 -6.25 6.61 2.67
N GLU A 81 -5.64 7.79 2.79
CA GLU A 81 -5.85 8.92 1.89
C GLU A 81 -4.55 9.21 1.12
N ASN A 82 -4.59 9.05 -0.21
CA ASN A 82 -3.57 9.61 -1.11
C ASN A 82 -4.04 10.99 -1.58
N LEU A 83 -3.37 12.05 -1.14
CA LEU A 83 -3.86 13.43 -1.27
C LEU A 83 -3.03 14.26 -2.24
N ALA A 84 -1.74 13.96 -2.35
CA ALA A 84 -0.88 14.49 -3.40
C ALA A 84 0.23 13.49 -3.72
N GLU A 85 0.59 13.42 -5.00
CA GLU A 85 1.72 12.63 -5.49
C GLU A 85 2.95 13.53 -5.72
N GLY A 86 4.14 13.01 -5.43
CA GLY A 86 5.41 13.72 -5.58
C GLY A 86 6.02 13.52 -6.96
N ASN A 87 6.60 14.58 -7.52
CA ASN A 87 7.40 14.48 -8.74
C ASN A 87 8.74 13.79 -8.45
N SER A 88 8.72 12.46 -8.52
CA SER A 88 9.82 11.58 -8.13
C SER A 88 10.34 10.78 -9.32
N SER A 89 11.64 10.54 -9.37
CA SER A 89 12.24 9.63 -10.36
C SER A 89 11.98 8.14 -10.05
N LYS A 90 11.34 7.83 -8.91
CA LYS A 90 11.07 6.45 -8.50
C LYS A 90 9.80 5.90 -9.15
N MET A 91 8.64 6.51 -8.94
CA MET A 91 7.39 5.97 -9.49
C MET A 91 6.27 7.00 -9.53
N LEU A 92 5.42 6.90 -10.56
CA LEU A 92 4.13 7.60 -10.65
C LEU A 92 3.21 7.08 -9.54
N GLY A 93 2.86 7.93 -8.58
CA GLY A 93 2.10 7.54 -7.38
C GLY A 93 2.88 7.66 -6.07
N SER A 94 4.18 7.98 -6.14
CA SER A 94 4.98 8.34 -4.96
C SER A 94 4.23 9.36 -4.12
N LEU A 95 4.02 9.09 -2.84
CA LEU A 95 3.22 9.94 -1.97
C LEU A 95 4.03 11.18 -1.59
N SER A 96 3.39 12.35 -1.62
CA SER A 96 3.92 13.59 -1.04
C SER A 96 3.03 14.13 0.09
N LEU A 97 1.71 13.97 -0.03
CA LEU A 97 0.76 14.21 1.06
C LEU A 97 -0.14 12.98 1.19
N ALA A 98 -0.22 12.42 2.40
CA ALA A 98 -1.06 11.26 2.66
C ALA A 98 -1.48 11.17 4.13
N ARG A 99 -2.56 10.45 4.42
CA ARG A 99 -2.99 10.16 5.80
C ARG A 99 -3.26 8.67 5.99
N GLN A 100 -2.84 8.16 7.15
CA GLN A 100 -3.28 6.89 7.70
C GLN A 100 -3.72 7.15 9.14
N GLY A 101 -5.02 6.98 9.43
CA GLY A 101 -5.52 7.17 10.79
C GLY A 101 -5.13 8.53 11.38
N ARG A 102 -4.47 8.50 12.53
CA ARG A 102 -4.00 9.71 13.24
C ARG A 102 -2.69 10.29 12.72
N TYR A 103 -2.06 9.67 11.73
CA TYR A 103 -0.79 10.11 11.17
C TYR A 103 -0.98 10.76 9.80
N PHE A 104 -0.36 11.92 9.63
CA PHE A 104 -0.26 12.61 8.36
C PHE A 104 1.18 12.62 7.89
N TYR A 105 1.39 12.30 6.62
CA TYR A 105 2.67 12.33 5.95
C TYR A 105 2.79 13.62 5.13
N TRP A 106 3.78 14.44 5.48
CA TRP A 106 4.17 15.65 4.76
C TRP A 106 5.57 15.45 4.17
N GLY A 107 5.67 15.25 2.86
CA GLY A 107 6.91 14.85 2.19
C GLY A 107 7.89 15.99 1.88
N TYR A 108 7.51 17.24 2.13
CA TYR A 108 8.34 18.43 1.84
C TYR A 108 9.15 18.85 3.08
N SER A 109 10.17 19.71 2.90
CA SER A 109 11.03 20.16 4.01
C SER A 109 10.25 20.84 5.13
N ALA A 110 9.07 21.37 4.82
CA ALA A 110 8.21 22.10 5.75
C ALA A 110 8.84 23.38 6.34
N ASP A 111 9.93 23.89 5.77
CA ASP A 111 10.49 25.19 6.14
C ASP A 111 9.49 26.30 5.78
N PRO A 112 8.87 26.98 6.76
CA PRO A 112 7.81 27.96 6.50
C PRO A 112 8.27 29.13 5.61
N ALA A 113 9.55 29.50 5.64
CA ALA A 113 10.11 30.56 4.81
C ALA A 113 10.08 30.19 3.32
N ARG A 114 10.26 28.90 3.04
CA ARG A 114 10.36 28.34 1.69
C ARG A 114 9.02 27.84 1.14
N LEU A 115 8.04 27.56 1.99
CA LEU A 115 6.69 27.21 1.53
C LEU A 115 6.09 28.30 0.63
N THR A 116 5.41 27.90 -0.44
CA THR A 116 4.58 28.82 -1.24
C THR A 116 3.35 29.27 -0.43
N ALA A 117 2.63 30.30 -0.88
CA ALA A 117 1.43 30.77 -0.19
C ALA A 117 0.37 29.66 -0.07
N GLY A 118 0.11 28.93 -1.17
CA GLY A 118 -0.79 27.76 -1.18
C GLY A 118 -0.34 26.66 -0.23
N ALA A 119 0.96 26.34 -0.21
CA ALA A 119 1.49 25.31 0.69
C ALA A 119 1.39 25.70 2.18
N ARG A 120 1.61 26.98 2.53
CA ARG A 120 1.37 27.46 3.91
C ARG A 120 -0.09 27.29 4.33
N MET A 121 -1.03 27.68 3.47
CA MET A 121 -2.46 27.52 3.76
C MET A 121 -2.84 26.04 3.86
N THR A 122 -2.28 25.19 2.99
CA THR A 122 -2.47 23.73 3.04
C THR A 122 -1.95 23.16 4.36
N LEU A 123 -0.77 23.58 4.83
CA LEU A 123 -0.22 23.11 6.11
C LEU A 123 -1.12 23.48 7.29
N LEU A 124 -1.67 24.70 7.31
CA LEU A 124 -2.64 25.12 8.33
C LEU A 124 -3.92 24.28 8.28
N ASN A 125 -4.44 24.04 7.07
CA ASN A 125 -5.61 23.18 6.87
C ASN A 125 -5.34 21.73 7.29
N VAL A 126 -4.13 21.20 7.06
CA VAL A 126 -3.72 19.87 7.55
C VAL A 126 -3.73 19.83 9.07
N ILE A 127 -3.18 20.84 9.75
CA ILE A 127 -3.21 20.91 11.22
C ILE A 127 -4.66 20.92 11.73
N HIS A 128 -5.51 21.72 11.10
CA HIS A 128 -6.94 21.75 11.41
C HIS A 128 -7.58 20.37 11.18
N TYR A 129 -7.44 19.80 10.00
CA TYR A 129 -7.99 18.48 9.65
C TYR A 129 -7.54 17.37 10.60
N MET A 130 -6.26 17.36 10.97
CA MET A 130 -5.69 16.36 11.89
C MET A 130 -6.14 16.56 13.33
N HIS A 131 -6.53 17.78 13.73
CA HIS A 131 -7.15 17.99 15.04
C HIS A 131 -8.46 17.20 15.18
N TRP A 132 -9.32 17.18 14.16
CA TRP A 132 -10.55 16.36 14.16
C TRP A 132 -10.25 14.87 14.08
N ASN A 133 -9.20 14.47 13.36
CA ASN A 133 -8.82 13.07 13.15
C ASN A 133 -7.81 12.52 14.17
N ARG A 134 -7.54 13.24 15.27
CA ARG A 134 -6.52 12.87 16.26
C ARG A 134 -6.74 11.52 16.94
N ASN A 135 -8.00 11.07 17.00
CA ASN A 135 -8.40 9.80 17.59
C ASN A 135 -8.63 8.69 16.56
N SER A 136 -8.37 8.95 15.27
CA SER A 136 -8.51 7.94 14.24
C SER A 136 -7.61 6.73 14.50
N LEU A 137 -8.12 5.56 14.13
CA LEU A 137 -7.45 4.29 14.31
C LEU A 137 -6.32 4.14 13.30
N THR A 138 -5.16 3.75 13.81
CA THR A 138 -3.99 3.44 13.00
C THR A 138 -3.76 1.94 12.99
N VAL A 139 -3.46 1.41 11.80
CA VAL A 139 -3.07 0.01 11.63
C VAL A 139 -1.54 -0.05 11.57
N PRO A 140 -0.88 -0.88 12.40
CA PRO A 140 0.57 -1.01 12.36
C PRO A 140 1.08 -1.53 11.02
N PHE A 141 2.14 -0.90 10.51
CA PHE A 141 2.92 -1.43 9.41
C PHE A 141 3.90 -2.49 9.92
N VAL A 142 3.76 -3.72 9.43
CA VAL A 142 4.55 -4.88 9.84
C VAL A 142 5.51 -5.33 8.74
N CYS A 143 5.04 -5.35 7.49
CA CYS A 143 5.81 -5.86 6.36
C CYS A 143 5.45 -5.13 5.06
N ARG A 144 6.34 -5.23 4.07
CA ARG A 144 6.07 -4.71 2.72
C ARG A 144 4.99 -5.57 2.05
N THR A 145 4.13 -4.93 1.28
CA THR A 145 3.12 -5.61 0.46
C THR A 145 3.78 -6.29 -0.75
N ARG A 146 3.12 -7.31 -1.31
CA ARG A 146 3.65 -8.03 -2.48
C ARG A 146 3.80 -7.14 -3.73
N LYS A 147 3.18 -5.96 -3.74
CA LYS A 147 3.29 -4.97 -4.82
C LYS A 147 4.74 -4.59 -5.12
N ILE A 148 5.65 -4.67 -4.13
CA ILE A 148 7.08 -4.41 -4.38
C ILE A 148 7.70 -5.37 -5.40
N LEU A 149 7.24 -6.63 -5.48
CA LEU A 149 7.73 -7.60 -6.45
C LEU A 149 7.35 -7.17 -7.89
N TRP A 150 6.14 -6.66 -8.06
CA TRP A 150 5.68 -6.09 -9.31
C TRP A 150 6.43 -4.81 -9.69
N VAL A 151 6.83 -3.98 -8.72
CA VAL A 151 7.59 -2.74 -9.01
C VAL A 151 8.91 -3.08 -9.71
N TYR A 152 9.57 -4.15 -9.30
CA TYR A 152 10.81 -4.59 -9.94
C TYR A 152 10.63 -5.06 -11.39
N THR A 153 9.45 -5.57 -11.77
CA THR A 153 9.19 -5.98 -13.17
C THR A 153 8.98 -4.79 -14.10
N ARG A 154 8.46 -3.67 -13.58
CA ARG A 154 8.15 -2.47 -14.39
C ARG A 154 9.26 -1.44 -14.41
N LEU A 155 9.76 -1.05 -13.24
CA LEU A 155 10.67 0.09 -13.11
C LEU A 155 11.98 -0.11 -13.88
N GLY A 156 12.50 -1.34 -13.89
CA GLY A 156 13.75 -1.64 -14.58
C GLY A 156 13.63 -1.77 -16.10
N ARG A 157 12.44 -2.11 -16.62
CA ARG A 157 12.25 -2.36 -18.06
C ARG A 157 12.44 -1.10 -18.87
N ASP A 158 11.89 0.02 -18.38
CA ASP A 158 11.88 1.29 -19.11
C ASP A 158 13.18 2.08 -18.93
N THR A 159 13.89 1.87 -17.82
CA THR A 159 15.16 2.56 -17.53
C THR A 159 16.39 1.70 -17.80
N GLY A 160 16.23 0.44 -18.21
CA GLY A 160 17.32 -0.54 -18.31
C GLY A 160 17.94 -0.94 -16.96
N TYR A 161 17.30 -0.61 -15.83
CA TYR A 161 17.81 -0.89 -14.48
C TYR A 161 17.60 -2.35 -14.10
N LYS A 162 18.55 -3.22 -14.46
CA LYS A 162 18.45 -4.67 -14.28
C LYS A 162 18.60 -5.16 -12.84
N ARG A 163 19.22 -4.39 -11.94
CA ARG A 163 19.38 -4.75 -10.51
C ARG A 163 18.05 -5.08 -9.81
N GLY A 164 16.95 -4.47 -10.25
CA GLY A 164 15.61 -4.82 -9.76
C GLY A 164 15.30 -6.31 -9.89
N VAL A 165 15.56 -6.88 -11.08
CA VAL A 165 15.26 -8.29 -11.40
C VAL A 165 16.44 -9.22 -11.16
N GLU A 166 17.68 -8.75 -11.25
CA GLU A 166 18.86 -9.60 -11.04
C GLU A 166 19.23 -9.75 -9.56
N GLU A 167 18.95 -8.72 -8.75
CA GLU A 167 19.39 -8.67 -7.35
C GLU A 167 18.20 -8.55 -6.39
N HIS A 168 17.36 -7.52 -6.53
CA HIS A 168 16.37 -7.21 -5.50
C HIS A 168 15.21 -8.19 -5.44
N PHE A 169 14.63 -8.57 -6.59
CA PHE A 169 13.56 -9.55 -6.67
C PHE A 169 13.95 -10.90 -6.06
N PRO A 170 14.99 -11.61 -6.55
CA PRO A 170 15.33 -12.93 -6.03
C PRO A 170 15.73 -12.89 -4.55
N ASN A 171 16.42 -11.84 -4.11
CA ASN A 171 16.81 -11.71 -2.71
C ASN A 171 15.66 -11.29 -1.78
N SER A 172 14.51 -10.88 -2.33
CA SER A 172 13.27 -10.67 -1.56
C SER A 172 12.48 -11.97 -1.39
N LEU A 173 12.87 -13.08 -2.02
CA LEU A 173 12.24 -14.39 -1.84
C LEU A 173 12.98 -15.23 -0.79
N LEU A 174 12.28 -16.16 -0.15
CA LEU A 174 12.91 -17.22 0.62
C LEU A 174 13.92 -18.00 -0.24
N PRO A 175 15.03 -18.50 0.34
CA PRO A 175 16.12 -19.13 -0.42
C PRO A 175 15.67 -20.23 -1.38
N ASP A 176 14.72 -21.08 -0.99
CA ASP A 176 14.25 -22.16 -1.86
C ASP A 176 13.43 -21.68 -3.06
N LEU A 177 12.73 -20.56 -2.94
CA LEU A 177 11.97 -19.98 -4.04
C LEU A 177 12.87 -19.32 -5.09
N ARG A 178 14.11 -18.96 -4.74
CA ARG A 178 15.06 -18.38 -5.71
C ARG A 178 15.34 -19.33 -6.87
N LYS A 179 15.29 -20.64 -6.62
CA LYS A 179 15.48 -21.69 -7.63
C LYS A 179 14.35 -21.72 -8.67
N THR A 180 13.19 -21.15 -8.34
CA THR A 180 12.01 -21.07 -9.23
C THR A 180 12.00 -19.83 -10.10
N TYR A 181 13.00 -18.95 -9.96
CA TYR A 181 13.04 -17.62 -10.55
C TYR A 181 14.21 -17.48 -11.52
N THR A 182 13.94 -16.98 -12.73
CA THR A 182 14.95 -16.61 -13.71
C THR A 182 15.26 -15.11 -13.60
N PRO A 183 16.53 -14.69 -13.41
CA PRO A 183 16.90 -13.29 -13.19
C PRO A 183 16.86 -12.46 -14.47
N SER A 184 15.64 -12.20 -14.96
CA SER A 184 15.35 -11.38 -16.12
C SER A 184 13.98 -10.72 -15.98
N PHE A 185 13.68 -9.71 -16.80
CA PHE A 185 12.34 -9.08 -16.80
C PHE A 185 11.23 -10.07 -17.17
N GLU A 186 11.50 -10.97 -18.12
CA GLU A 186 10.57 -12.03 -18.53
C GLU A 186 10.41 -13.09 -17.45
N GLY A 187 11.51 -13.50 -16.80
CA GLY A 187 11.48 -14.42 -15.67
C GLY A 187 10.69 -13.85 -14.49
N ALA A 188 10.87 -12.57 -14.20
CA ALA A 188 10.11 -11.89 -13.16
C ALA A 188 8.62 -11.74 -13.50
N SER A 189 8.29 -11.43 -14.75
CA SER A 189 6.90 -11.35 -15.21
C SER A 189 6.23 -12.73 -15.11
N THR A 190 6.86 -13.78 -15.63
CA THR A 190 6.39 -15.17 -15.55
C THR A 190 6.18 -15.61 -14.10
N TRP A 191 7.13 -15.29 -13.22
CA TRP A 191 7.03 -15.63 -11.80
C TRP A 191 5.87 -14.91 -11.13
N VAL A 192 5.74 -13.59 -11.37
CA VAL A 192 4.65 -12.76 -10.83
C VAL A 192 3.29 -13.30 -11.29
N ASP A 193 3.11 -13.55 -12.58
CA ASP A 193 1.84 -14.01 -13.14
C ASP A 193 1.40 -15.35 -12.54
N LYS A 194 2.36 -16.24 -12.25
CA LYS A 194 2.09 -17.56 -11.68
C LYS A 194 1.85 -17.52 -10.16
N TYR A 195 2.70 -16.79 -9.43
CA TYR A 195 2.81 -16.97 -7.97
C TYR A 195 2.24 -15.81 -7.16
N LEU A 196 2.19 -14.59 -7.70
CA LEU A 196 1.81 -13.39 -6.94
C LEU A 196 0.49 -13.54 -6.17
N PRO A 197 -0.59 -14.18 -6.68
CA PRO A 197 -1.83 -14.38 -5.93
C PRO A 197 -1.69 -15.20 -4.62
N TYR A 198 -0.63 -15.99 -4.52
CA TYR A 198 -0.35 -16.89 -3.39
C TYR A 198 0.84 -16.43 -2.55
N VAL A 199 1.44 -15.29 -2.90
CA VAL A 199 2.57 -14.75 -2.17
C VAL A 199 2.11 -14.13 -0.86
N PHE A 200 2.86 -14.40 0.19
CA PHE A 200 2.73 -13.68 1.46
C PHE A 200 4.10 -13.47 2.09
N SER A 201 4.13 -12.65 3.13
CA SER A 201 5.28 -12.53 4.01
C SER A 201 4.78 -12.57 5.44
N GLY A 202 5.22 -13.57 6.18
CA GLY A 202 4.77 -13.77 7.56
C GLY A 202 5.55 -12.93 8.57
N LYS A 203 5.16 -13.09 9.84
CA LYS A 203 5.85 -12.50 10.99
C LYS A 203 6.95 -13.41 11.55
N GLU A 204 7.05 -14.64 11.04
CA GLU A 204 7.99 -15.64 11.50
C GLU A 204 9.44 -15.19 11.30
N PRO A 205 10.38 -15.65 12.15
CA PRO A 205 11.79 -15.29 12.03
C PRO A 205 12.36 -15.52 10.62
N ARG A 206 11.93 -16.58 9.93
CA ARG A 206 12.39 -16.90 8.56
C ARG A 206 11.97 -15.88 7.50
N HIS A 207 10.92 -15.10 7.74
CA HIS A 207 10.49 -14.02 6.85
C HIS A 207 11.22 -12.71 7.15
N ARG A 208 12.09 -12.63 8.17
CA ARG A 208 12.83 -11.40 8.50
C ARG A 208 14.12 -11.30 7.70
N ASN A 209 14.43 -10.11 7.19
CA ASN A 209 15.69 -9.83 6.52
C ASN A 209 16.19 -8.42 6.81
N ALA A 210 17.45 -8.28 7.22
CA ALA A 210 18.01 -6.97 7.58
C ALA A 210 17.97 -5.95 6.43
N ARG A 211 18.28 -6.41 5.20
CA ARG A 211 18.39 -5.57 4.01
C ARG A 211 17.02 -5.30 3.37
N TYR A 212 16.23 -6.34 3.16
CA TYR A 212 14.95 -6.28 2.43
C TYR A 212 13.73 -6.08 3.33
N LYS A 213 13.93 -6.06 4.66
CA LYS A 213 12.92 -5.99 5.72
C LYS A 213 12.12 -7.28 5.88
N ASN A 214 11.61 -7.82 4.78
CA ASN A 214 10.88 -9.09 4.77
C ASN A 214 11.19 -9.94 3.54
N LEU A 215 11.10 -11.27 3.71
CA LEU A 215 11.19 -12.27 2.63
C LEU A 215 9.79 -12.81 2.31
N TYR A 216 9.55 -13.03 1.03
CA TYR A 216 8.30 -13.57 0.51
C TYR A 216 8.36 -15.08 0.35
N GLU A 217 7.21 -15.68 0.59
CA GLU A 217 6.92 -17.09 0.43
C GLU A 217 5.71 -17.28 -0.50
N VAL A 218 5.65 -18.41 -1.19
CA VAL A 218 4.47 -18.87 -1.91
C VAL A 218 3.73 -19.84 -1.01
N ASP A 219 2.46 -19.53 -0.72
CA ASP A 219 1.60 -20.41 0.07
C ASP A 219 1.16 -21.63 -0.76
N SER A 220 1.76 -22.78 -0.45
CA SER A 220 1.47 -24.04 -1.13
C SER A 220 0.06 -24.56 -0.87
N ASP A 221 -0.54 -24.26 0.29
CA ASP A 221 -1.91 -24.66 0.63
C ASP A 221 -2.90 -23.86 -0.22
N ALA A 222 -2.73 -22.54 -0.25
CA ALA A 222 -3.57 -21.64 -1.03
C ALA A 222 -3.45 -21.90 -2.53
N MET A 223 -2.23 -22.20 -3.01
CA MET A 223 -1.97 -22.55 -4.41
C MET A 223 -2.59 -23.90 -4.79
N ALA A 224 -2.46 -24.93 -3.95
CA ALA A 224 -3.08 -26.25 -4.20
C ALA A 224 -4.61 -26.17 -4.24
N LEU A 225 -5.21 -25.29 -3.44
CA LEU A 225 -6.66 -25.04 -3.45
C LEU A 225 -7.12 -24.13 -4.60
N GLY A 226 -6.19 -23.51 -5.34
CA GLY A 226 -6.51 -22.53 -6.39
C GLY A 226 -7.24 -21.31 -5.82
N THR A 227 -6.81 -20.85 -4.64
CA THR A 227 -7.43 -19.75 -3.89
C THR A 227 -6.42 -18.64 -3.61
N PRO A 228 -6.47 -17.49 -4.30
CA PRO A 228 -5.65 -16.33 -3.97
C PRO A 228 -5.85 -15.92 -2.50
N ASN A 229 -4.81 -15.51 -1.80
CA ASN A 229 -4.91 -15.31 -0.35
C ASN A 229 -5.60 -14.00 0.09
N ASP A 230 -5.82 -13.07 -0.86
CA ASP A 230 -6.37 -11.73 -0.64
C ASP A 230 -7.87 -11.61 -0.98
N SER A 231 -8.46 -12.66 -1.56
CA SER A 231 -9.83 -12.59 -2.07
C SER A 231 -10.86 -13.05 -1.05
N ARG A 232 -11.99 -12.32 -0.95
CA ARG A 232 -13.11 -12.71 -0.09
C ARG A 232 -13.66 -14.10 -0.46
N LYS A 233 -13.71 -14.40 -1.76
CA LYS A 233 -14.18 -15.70 -2.28
C LYS A 233 -13.28 -16.84 -1.80
N SER A 234 -11.98 -16.58 -1.64
CA SER A 234 -11.03 -17.55 -1.10
C SER A 234 -11.29 -17.84 0.37
N LEU A 235 -11.47 -16.80 1.19
CA LEU A 235 -11.86 -16.95 2.60
C LEU A 235 -13.14 -17.78 2.73
N GLU A 236 -14.18 -17.43 1.97
CA GLU A 236 -15.46 -18.16 1.94
C GLU A 236 -15.30 -19.62 1.47
N ARG A 237 -14.38 -19.88 0.55
CA ARG A 237 -14.06 -21.25 0.11
C ARG A 237 -13.33 -22.04 1.20
N TRP A 238 -12.37 -21.44 1.89
CA TRP A 238 -11.67 -22.11 2.99
C TRP A 238 -12.61 -22.48 4.13
N ILE A 239 -13.53 -21.59 4.50
CA ILE A 239 -14.56 -21.87 5.53
C ILE A 239 -15.38 -23.11 5.14
N ARG A 240 -15.89 -23.16 3.90
CA ARG A 240 -16.66 -24.31 3.40
C ARG A 240 -15.86 -25.61 3.40
N LEU A 241 -14.60 -25.57 2.94
CA LEU A 241 -13.73 -26.74 2.89
C LEU A 241 -13.35 -27.24 4.30
N ALA A 242 -13.07 -26.32 5.24
CA ALA A 242 -12.72 -26.66 6.61
C ALA A 242 -13.84 -27.40 7.36
N ARG A 243 -15.10 -27.15 6.96
CA ARG A 243 -16.30 -27.85 7.45
C ARG A 243 -16.55 -29.17 6.72
N GLY A 244 -16.59 -29.13 5.39
CA GLY A 244 -17.21 -30.18 4.56
C GLY A 244 -16.27 -31.04 3.73
N ALA A 245 -15.03 -30.61 3.44
CA ALA A 245 -14.10 -31.41 2.65
C ALA A 245 -13.58 -32.60 3.45
N ALA A 246 -13.11 -33.66 2.80
CA ALA A 246 -12.39 -34.76 3.44
C ALA A 246 -10.88 -34.65 3.17
N GLY A 247 -10.07 -35.30 4.00
CA GLY A 247 -8.63 -35.43 3.76
C GLY A 247 -7.87 -34.11 3.72
N GLU A 248 -6.89 -34.02 2.81
CA GLU A 248 -5.88 -32.96 2.80
C GLU A 248 -6.47 -31.58 2.48
N ASP A 249 -7.52 -31.47 1.67
CA ASP A 249 -8.14 -30.17 1.36
C ASP A 249 -8.80 -29.53 2.58
N ARG A 250 -9.34 -30.34 3.51
CA ARG A 250 -9.79 -29.85 4.83
C ARG A 250 -8.62 -29.31 5.63
N GLY A 251 -7.50 -30.03 5.64
CA GLY A 251 -6.27 -29.63 6.35
C GLY A 251 -5.69 -28.32 5.81
N ARG A 252 -5.52 -28.22 4.49
CA ARG A 252 -5.07 -27.00 3.79
C ARG A 252 -5.96 -25.80 4.11
N ALA A 253 -7.28 -25.98 4.02
CA ALA A 253 -8.23 -24.91 4.29
C ALA A 253 -8.14 -24.39 5.73
N ARG A 254 -7.98 -25.29 6.71
CA ARG A 254 -7.77 -24.90 8.12
C ARG A 254 -6.46 -24.12 8.30
N ARG A 255 -5.36 -24.60 7.71
CA ARG A 255 -4.07 -23.88 7.75
C ARG A 255 -4.16 -22.49 7.10
N CYS A 256 -4.88 -22.35 5.98
CA CYS A 256 -5.12 -21.04 5.38
C CYS A 256 -5.94 -20.11 6.29
N LEU A 257 -7.00 -20.62 6.94
CA LEU A 257 -7.80 -19.82 7.88
C LEU A 257 -6.96 -19.36 9.07
N GLU A 258 -6.18 -20.26 9.67
CA GLU A 258 -5.30 -19.94 10.80
C GLU A 258 -4.18 -18.95 10.41
N ARG A 259 -3.68 -19.03 9.18
CA ARG A 259 -2.62 -18.15 8.66
C ARG A 259 -3.13 -16.75 8.35
N TYR A 260 -4.30 -16.65 7.72
CA TYR A 260 -4.78 -15.40 7.14
C TYR A 260 -5.85 -14.68 7.97
N VAL A 261 -6.45 -15.28 9.00
CA VAL A 261 -7.34 -14.56 9.92
C VAL A 261 -6.55 -14.09 11.13
N HIS A 262 -6.66 -12.80 11.47
CA HIS A 262 -5.94 -12.23 12.60
C HIS A 262 -6.27 -13.00 13.90
N PRO A 263 -5.26 -13.43 14.68
CA PRO A 263 -5.46 -14.24 15.88
C PRO A 263 -6.46 -13.65 16.88
N ASP A 264 -6.42 -12.34 17.11
CA ASP A 264 -7.30 -11.65 18.06
C ASP A 264 -8.79 -11.70 17.71
N ILE A 265 -9.14 -12.02 16.46
CA ILE A 265 -10.54 -12.04 16.03
C ILE A 265 -11.03 -13.42 15.61
N ARG A 266 -10.16 -14.43 15.47
CA ARG A 266 -10.55 -15.76 14.98
C ARG A 266 -11.50 -16.46 15.97
N PRO A 267 -12.37 -17.39 15.53
CA PRO A 267 -13.25 -18.12 16.45
C PRO A 267 -12.46 -19.01 17.41
N GLU A 268 -12.76 -18.91 18.71
CA GLU A 268 -12.20 -19.80 19.74
C GLU A 268 -12.81 -21.21 19.69
N ASP A 269 -14.10 -21.30 19.34
CA ASP A 269 -14.86 -22.55 19.22
C ASP A 269 -14.63 -23.28 17.88
N GLY A 270 -13.87 -22.67 16.97
CA GLY A 270 -13.65 -23.19 15.62
C GLY A 270 -14.87 -23.08 14.67
N ASP A 271 -15.95 -22.41 15.08
CA ASP A 271 -17.14 -22.21 14.23
C ASP A 271 -16.92 -21.01 13.29
N TRP A 272 -16.21 -21.30 12.20
CA TRP A 272 -15.87 -20.32 11.17
C TRP A 272 -17.08 -19.76 10.42
N GLU A 273 -18.17 -20.52 10.27
CA GLU A 273 -19.38 -20.04 9.56
C GLU A 273 -20.11 -18.99 10.41
N LYS A 274 -20.36 -19.31 11.69
CA LYS A 274 -20.97 -18.37 12.64
C LYS A 274 -20.09 -17.15 12.89
N TRP A 275 -18.78 -17.34 12.96
CA TRP A 275 -17.82 -16.23 13.03
C TRP A 275 -17.94 -15.32 11.81
N TYR A 276 -17.91 -15.90 10.61
CA TYR A 276 -17.92 -15.12 9.38
C TYR A 276 -19.24 -14.38 9.17
N ALA A 277 -20.39 -14.98 9.54
CA ALA A 277 -21.68 -14.32 9.49
C ALA A 277 -21.69 -12.98 10.27
N ARG A 278 -20.96 -12.92 11.41
CA ARG A 278 -20.81 -11.69 12.21
C ARG A 278 -19.73 -10.76 11.67
N GLN A 279 -18.63 -11.30 11.15
CA GLN A 279 -17.43 -10.54 10.79
C GLN A 279 -17.35 -10.09 9.33
N ARG A 280 -18.19 -10.65 8.44
CA ARG A 280 -18.11 -10.44 6.98
C ARG A 280 -18.05 -8.98 6.57
N GLY A 281 -18.89 -8.14 7.16
CA GLY A 281 -18.93 -6.69 6.88
C GLY A 281 -17.90 -5.85 7.65
N ARG A 282 -17.22 -6.46 8.63
CA ARG A 282 -16.30 -5.78 9.55
C ARG A 282 -14.85 -5.93 9.15
N ILE A 283 -14.47 -7.03 8.51
CA ILE A 283 -13.07 -7.35 8.24
C ILE A 283 -12.64 -6.95 6.82
N ALA A 284 -11.37 -6.60 6.65
CA ALA A 284 -10.70 -6.37 5.37
C ALA A 284 -9.38 -7.14 5.31
N PHE A 285 -8.90 -7.48 4.11
CA PHE A 285 -7.59 -8.07 3.93
C PHE A 285 -6.54 -6.97 3.80
N ILE A 286 -5.52 -7.00 4.65
CA ILE A 286 -4.48 -5.98 4.74
C ILE A 286 -3.13 -6.70 4.74
N GLU A 287 -2.35 -6.48 3.67
CA GLU A 287 -1.02 -7.06 3.49
C GLU A 287 -0.02 -6.41 4.42
N SER A 288 -0.05 -5.08 4.50
CA SER A 288 0.95 -4.29 5.22
C SER A 288 1.00 -4.57 6.72
N SER A 289 -0.07 -5.12 7.31
CA SER A 289 -0.14 -5.54 8.71
C SER A 289 0.25 -7.00 8.97
N GLY A 290 0.65 -7.73 7.92
CA GLY A 290 1.05 -9.14 8.01
C GLY A 290 0.21 -10.10 7.17
N PHE A 291 -0.44 -9.64 6.09
CA PHE A 291 -1.31 -10.46 5.23
C PHE A 291 -2.49 -11.06 5.99
N TRP A 292 -3.34 -10.20 6.57
CA TRP A 292 -4.46 -10.66 7.39
C TRP A 292 -5.82 -10.10 6.99
N TRP A 293 -6.82 -10.96 7.07
CA TRP A 293 -8.20 -10.60 7.36
C TRP A 293 -8.28 -10.14 8.81
N GLN A 294 -8.47 -8.85 9.01
CA GLN A 294 -8.60 -8.21 10.31
C GLN A 294 -9.71 -7.17 10.28
N GLU A 295 -10.15 -6.68 11.44
CA GLU A 295 -11.16 -5.63 11.50
C GLU A 295 -10.71 -4.36 10.77
N SER A 296 -11.61 -3.82 9.96
CA SER A 296 -11.37 -2.59 9.20
C SER A 296 -11.38 -1.39 10.14
N PRO A 297 -10.31 -0.56 10.16
CA PRO A 297 -10.26 0.61 11.03
C PRO A 297 -11.43 1.57 10.78
N VAL A 298 -11.88 1.71 9.53
CA VAL A 298 -13.01 2.59 9.16
C VAL A 298 -14.34 2.07 9.70
N VAL A 299 -14.53 0.75 9.76
CA VAL A 299 -15.75 0.17 10.35
C VAL A 299 -15.75 0.38 11.86
N LEU A 300 -14.62 0.10 12.52
CA LEU A 300 -14.47 0.31 13.96
C LEU A 300 -14.66 1.78 14.36
N GLU A 301 -14.13 2.72 13.58
CA GLU A 301 -14.33 4.16 13.79
C GLU A 301 -15.82 4.55 13.68
N ARG A 302 -16.52 4.05 12.66
CA ARG A 302 -17.97 4.31 12.49
C ARG A 302 -18.78 3.75 13.66
N GLU A 303 -18.45 2.56 14.14
CA GLU A 303 -19.12 1.93 15.28
C GLU A 303 -18.84 2.67 16.58
N ALA A 304 -17.60 3.13 16.80
CA ALA A 304 -17.25 3.96 17.94
C ALA A 304 -18.02 5.29 17.91
N ALA A 305 -18.10 5.95 16.75
CA ALA A 305 -18.85 7.19 16.59
C ALA A 305 -20.36 7.02 16.82
N ALA A 306 -20.92 5.87 16.46
CA ALA A 306 -22.34 5.57 16.66
C ALA A 306 -22.70 5.34 18.15
N LYS A 307 -21.75 4.93 19.00
CA LYS A 307 -21.97 4.70 20.44
C LYS A 307 -21.96 5.98 21.28
N VAL A 308 -21.44 7.08 20.73
CA VAL A 308 -21.33 8.38 21.41
C VAL A 308 -22.50 9.30 21.06
N ARG A 309 -23.40 8.87 20.16
CA ARG A 309 -24.65 9.54 19.81
C ARG A 309 -25.81 8.91 20.55
#